data_AF-A0A8T0E315-F1
#
_entry.id   AF-A0A8T0E315-F1
#
_cell.length_a   1.000
_cell.length_b   1.000
_cell.length_c   1.000
_cell.angle_alpha   90.00
_cell.angle_beta   90.00
_cell.angle_gamma   90.00
#
_symmetry.space_group_name_H-M   'P 1'
#
loop_
_entity.id
_entity.type
_entity.pdbx_description
1 polymer ?
#
loop_
_entity_poly.entity_id
_entity_poly.type
_entity_poly.pdbx_seq_one_letter_code
_entity_poly.pdbx_strand_id
1 'polypeptide(L)'
;MDNQADTCREEAWQATLPTFLLNLGDRWPEAGNISITQSQQEPKKLTTEGFYVLCLIVLFVIPSLIGSAINAFESFCGASPKKKISTNGKDQRNDANGETNVTTTKEEDESPAISDWRENCRKFFDCFCIQTNARKILRISSSPGYLDCIDGIRAILFLWIYLTHFFTFYGASIKNISQFIPHFNNMTIVKFAGHAVFVLDTFIILSGFLTGYSFSDYYEKNNGKVPWILFYAVRFLRVMPLYIVLLGFYSTLFTYISSSPIWPTYNTNPVCRENWIWNILFINNFLSHYNQCMGMTWFLACVMQLHVISPLFLLPLKRWPKVGYALSVVAIFCSCVATYIVTLKYNLFNILPKTLPENNSAEVLEGMLWKNIDELNQKTYIRLIPYLVGLILGVYLQGRNPSKKNSLPISRLSFCAYLTQTMLFEGYFLSVEVPVGESFVREGFFGVTWFPVFGRLFLWTFALAFVVSVLFLPL
;
A
#
# COMPACT_ATOMS: atom_id res chain seq x y z
N MET A 1 -6.41 14.30 -61.20
CA MET A 1 -6.94 12.97 -61.54
C MET A 1 -5.97 11.95 -60.99
N ASP A 2 -6.55 11.10 -60.16
CA ASP A 2 -6.00 9.98 -59.40
C ASP A 2 -4.70 9.34 -59.91
N ASN A 3 -3.81 9.03 -58.97
CA ASN A 3 -3.50 7.62 -58.71
C ASN A 3 -2.80 7.42 -57.35
N GLN A 4 -3.41 6.54 -56.56
CA GLN A 4 -2.76 5.46 -55.82
C GLN A 4 -1.65 5.81 -54.82
N ALA A 5 -2.04 5.90 -53.55
CA ALA A 5 -1.21 5.51 -52.42
C ALA A 5 -2.08 4.72 -51.42
N ASP A 6 -2.37 3.47 -51.80
CA ASP A 6 -2.65 2.41 -50.82
C ASP A 6 -1.34 2.13 -50.08
N THR A 7 -1.21 2.63 -48.86
CA THR A 7 -0.31 2.04 -47.87
C THR A 7 -0.97 2.13 -46.50
N CYS A 8 -1.52 0.98 -46.10
CA CYS A 8 -1.71 0.55 -44.71
C CYS A 8 -2.24 1.63 -43.74
N ARG A 9 -3.58 1.68 -43.59
CA ARG A 9 -4.14 1.82 -42.24
C ARG A 9 -3.73 0.56 -41.48
N GLU A 10 -2.53 0.55 -40.90
CA GLU A 10 -2.29 -0.30 -39.74
C GLU A 10 -3.31 0.13 -38.71
N GLU A 11 -4.32 -0.69 -38.48
CA GLU A 11 -5.17 -0.57 -37.31
C GLU A 11 -4.24 -0.57 -36.10
N ALA A 12 -4.02 0.61 -35.54
CA ALA A 12 -3.30 0.76 -34.29
C ALA A 12 -4.12 0.01 -33.22
N TRP A 13 -3.75 -1.23 -32.95
CA TRP A 13 -4.32 -2.13 -31.95
C TRP A 13 -4.23 -1.59 -30.50
N GLN A 14 -3.73 -0.36 -30.33
CA GLN A 14 -3.72 0.33 -29.06
C GLN A 14 -5.16 0.78 -28.72
N ALA A 15 -5.90 -0.12 -28.07
CA ALA A 15 -7.14 0.18 -27.36
C ALA A 15 -6.85 1.09 -26.16
N THR A 16 -6.45 2.33 -26.42
CA THR A 16 -6.33 3.33 -25.37
C THR A 16 -7.72 3.86 -25.04
N LEU A 17 -7.98 4.10 -23.76
CA LEU A 17 -9.26 4.68 -23.28
C LEU A 17 -9.64 5.97 -24.06
N PRO A 18 -8.71 6.87 -24.44
CA PRO A 18 -9.01 7.99 -25.33
C PRO A 18 -9.51 7.59 -26.73
N THR A 19 -8.90 6.59 -27.38
CA THR A 19 -9.37 6.09 -28.70
C THR A 19 -10.78 5.47 -28.59
N PHE A 20 -11.06 4.77 -27.49
CA PHE A 20 -12.38 4.23 -27.18
C PHE A 20 -13.43 5.34 -26.94
N LEU A 21 -13.06 6.39 -26.19
CA LEU A 21 -13.93 7.55 -25.93
C LEU A 21 -14.17 8.41 -27.17
N LEU A 22 -13.19 8.54 -28.07
CA LEU A 22 -13.37 9.21 -29.38
C LEU A 22 -14.33 8.44 -30.29
N ASN A 23 -14.25 7.11 -30.31
CA ASN A 23 -15.23 6.27 -31.00
C ASN A 23 -16.64 6.34 -30.36
N LEU A 24 -16.75 6.79 -29.11
CA LEU A 24 -18.02 7.10 -28.43
C LEU A 24 -18.45 8.56 -28.59
N GLY A 25 -17.59 9.44 -29.13
CA GLY A 25 -17.82 10.87 -29.31
C GLY A 25 -19.05 11.17 -30.17
N ASP A 26 -19.34 10.33 -31.16
CA ASP A 26 -20.55 10.41 -31.99
C ASP A 26 -21.86 10.27 -31.18
N ARG A 27 -21.79 9.77 -29.94
CA ARG A 27 -22.94 9.61 -29.03
C ARG A 27 -22.97 10.60 -27.86
N TRP A 28 -21.95 11.44 -27.67
CA TRP A 28 -21.88 12.38 -26.55
C TRP A 28 -21.48 13.80 -27.02
N PRO A 29 -22.46 14.69 -27.32
CA PRO A 29 -22.20 16.00 -27.92
C PRO A 29 -21.27 16.92 -27.11
N GLU A 30 -21.23 16.77 -25.78
CA GLU A 30 -20.34 17.56 -24.91
C GLU A 30 -18.86 17.15 -25.03
N ALA A 31 -18.56 15.97 -25.59
CA ALA A 31 -17.17 15.52 -25.81
C ALA A 31 -16.53 16.16 -27.06
N GLY A 32 -17.34 16.70 -27.99
CA GLY A 32 -16.88 17.25 -29.27
C GLY A 32 -16.11 18.58 -29.17
N ASN A 33 -16.26 19.32 -28.08
CA ASN A 33 -15.60 20.62 -27.87
C ASN A 33 -14.29 20.55 -27.07
N ILE A 34 -13.86 19.35 -26.67
CA ILE A 34 -12.57 19.19 -26.01
C ILE A 34 -11.52 19.11 -27.13
N SER A 35 -10.66 20.12 -27.24
CA SER A 35 -9.45 20.05 -28.06
C SER A 35 -8.47 19.06 -27.41
N ILE A 36 -8.76 17.77 -27.54
CA ILE A 36 -7.85 16.71 -27.17
C ILE A 36 -6.67 16.84 -28.13
N THR A 37 -5.53 17.30 -27.62
CA THR A 37 -4.26 17.18 -28.34
C THR A 37 -3.96 15.68 -28.45
N GLN A 38 -4.46 15.06 -29.52
CA GLN A 38 -4.08 13.69 -29.87
C GLN A 38 -2.61 13.73 -30.27
N SER A 39 -1.74 13.43 -29.31
CA SER A 39 -0.39 13.00 -29.62
C SER A 39 -0.48 11.56 -30.08
N GLN A 40 -0.58 11.33 -31.40
CA GLN A 40 -0.30 10.00 -31.96
C GLN A 40 1.16 9.68 -31.65
N GLN A 41 1.38 8.79 -30.70
CA GLN A 41 2.71 8.31 -30.39
C GLN A 41 3.09 7.29 -31.46
N GLU A 42 4.26 7.46 -32.08
CA GLU A 42 4.76 6.47 -33.05
C GLU A 42 4.77 5.07 -32.42
N PRO A 43 4.40 4.02 -33.18
CA PRO A 43 4.39 2.66 -32.68
C PRO A 43 5.78 2.27 -32.16
N LYS A 44 5.91 2.17 -30.85
CA LYS A 44 7.17 1.80 -30.19
C LYS A 44 7.39 0.30 -30.31
N LYS A 45 8.57 -0.09 -30.79
CA LYS A 45 9.02 -1.48 -30.69
C LYS A 45 9.22 -1.86 -29.23
N LEU A 46 8.81 -3.08 -28.86
CA LEU A 46 9.03 -3.60 -27.52
C LEU A 46 10.54 -3.75 -27.27
N THR A 47 11.03 -3.20 -26.16
CA THR A 47 12.44 -3.37 -25.77
C THR A 47 12.72 -4.79 -25.31
N THR A 48 13.96 -5.25 -25.42
CA THR A 48 14.41 -6.54 -24.87
C THR A 48 14.13 -6.64 -23.36
N GLU A 49 14.31 -5.54 -22.63
CA GLU A 49 14.02 -5.43 -21.21
C GLU A 49 12.51 -5.59 -20.93
N GLY A 50 11.66 -4.96 -21.74
CA GLY A 50 10.20 -5.13 -21.68
C GLY A 50 9.77 -6.57 -21.95
N PHE A 51 10.42 -7.25 -22.90
CA PHE A 51 10.16 -8.66 -23.16
C PHE A 51 10.47 -9.54 -21.94
N TYR A 52 11.61 -9.33 -21.25
CA TYR A 52 11.93 -10.09 -20.03
C TYR A 52 10.91 -9.87 -18.91
N VAL A 53 10.43 -8.64 -18.73
CA VAL A 53 9.38 -8.33 -17.74
C VAL A 53 8.06 -9.00 -18.12
N LEU A 54 7.72 -9.05 -19.41
CA LEU A 54 6.53 -9.77 -19.88
C LEU A 54 6.64 -11.28 -19.58
N CYS A 55 7.79 -11.90 -19.85
CA CYS A 55 8.06 -13.29 -19.48
C CYS A 55 7.90 -13.50 -17.96
N LEU A 56 8.41 -12.57 -17.14
CA LEU A 56 8.25 -12.63 -15.69
C LEU A 56 6.78 -12.57 -15.26
N ILE A 57 5.96 -11.71 -15.87
CA ILE A 57 4.51 -11.66 -15.59
C ILE A 57 3.84 -12.98 -15.99
N VAL A 58 4.20 -13.51 -17.16
CA VAL A 58 3.67 -14.79 -17.68
C VAL A 58 3.99 -15.95 -16.74
N LEU A 59 5.14 -15.95 -16.06
CA LEU A 59 5.48 -16.96 -15.04
C LEU A 59 4.49 -17.01 -13.86
N PHE A 60 3.77 -15.94 -13.56
CA PHE A 60 2.71 -15.93 -12.55
C PHE A 60 1.32 -16.21 -13.13
N VAL A 61 1.08 -15.82 -14.38
CA VAL A 61 -0.20 -16.04 -15.07
C VAL A 61 -0.41 -17.52 -15.40
N ILE A 62 0.61 -18.22 -15.90
CA ILE A 62 0.50 -19.62 -16.32
C ILE A 62 0.08 -20.53 -15.14
N PRO A 63 0.75 -20.52 -13.97
CA PRO A 63 0.32 -21.32 -12.82
C PRO A 63 -1.09 -20.96 -12.33
N SER A 64 -1.49 -19.70 -12.45
CA SER A 64 -2.84 -19.24 -12.08
C SER A 64 -3.91 -19.81 -13.00
N LEU A 65 -3.65 -19.86 -14.31
CA LEU A 65 -4.56 -20.50 -15.28
C LEU A 65 -4.63 -22.01 -15.05
N ILE A 66 -3.48 -22.68 -14.88
CA ILE A 66 -3.41 -24.13 -14.64
C ILE A 66 -4.13 -24.50 -13.34
N GLY A 67 -3.83 -23.83 -12.22
CA GLY A 67 -4.46 -24.10 -10.93
C GLY A 67 -5.97 -23.85 -10.95
N SER A 68 -6.42 -22.82 -11.66
CA SER A 68 -7.84 -22.53 -11.83
C SER A 68 -8.54 -23.57 -12.72
N ALA A 69 -7.87 -24.08 -13.75
CA ALA A 69 -8.39 -25.13 -14.62
C ALA A 69 -8.51 -26.47 -13.90
N ILE A 70 -7.51 -26.86 -13.10
CA ILE A 70 -7.54 -28.07 -12.26
C ILE A 70 -8.72 -28.01 -11.29
N ASN A 71 -8.85 -26.90 -10.55
CA ASN A 71 -9.94 -26.72 -9.60
C ASN A 71 -11.32 -26.70 -10.28
N ALA A 72 -11.44 -26.11 -11.48
CA ALA A 72 -12.67 -26.16 -12.26
C ALA A 72 -13.01 -27.59 -12.68
N PHE A 73 -12.03 -28.33 -13.23
CA PHE A 73 -12.20 -29.72 -13.66
C PHE A 73 -12.62 -30.62 -12.50
N GLU A 74 -11.99 -30.52 -11.32
CA GLU A 74 -12.38 -31.27 -10.12
C GLU A 74 -13.79 -30.91 -9.64
N SER A 75 -14.20 -29.64 -9.73
CA SER A 75 -15.57 -29.24 -9.41
C SER A 75 -16.59 -29.83 -10.38
N PHE A 76 -16.28 -29.92 -11.67
CA PHE A 76 -17.16 -30.51 -12.68
C PHE A 76 -17.22 -32.04 -12.57
N CYS A 77 -16.09 -32.71 -12.37
CA CYS A 77 -16.03 -34.17 -12.22
C CYS A 77 -16.51 -34.64 -10.84
N GLY A 78 -16.28 -33.87 -9.78
CA GLY A 78 -16.72 -34.17 -8.40
C GLY A 78 -18.21 -33.91 -8.15
N ALA A 79 -18.88 -33.11 -9.00
CA ALA A 79 -20.33 -32.94 -9.01
C ALA A 79 -21.07 -34.10 -9.69
N SER A 80 -20.36 -35.03 -10.33
CA SER A 80 -20.95 -36.30 -10.78
C SER A 80 -21.18 -37.18 -9.54
N PRO A 81 -22.39 -37.72 -9.30
CA PRO A 81 -22.69 -38.41 -8.06
C PRO A 81 -21.84 -39.68 -7.94
N LYS A 82 -20.77 -39.61 -7.14
CA LYS A 82 -20.08 -40.82 -6.64
C LYS A 82 -21.07 -41.56 -5.76
N LYS A 83 -21.74 -42.56 -6.33
CA LYS A 83 -22.56 -43.55 -5.63
C LYS A 83 -21.63 -44.26 -4.63
N LYS A 84 -21.58 -43.76 -3.39
CA LYS A 84 -20.99 -44.50 -2.25
C LYS A 84 -21.85 -45.75 -2.05
N ILE A 85 -21.44 -46.85 -2.66
CA ILE A 85 -21.86 -48.18 -2.18
C ILE A 85 -21.07 -48.39 -0.89
N SER A 86 -21.72 -48.17 0.25
CA SER A 86 -21.20 -48.62 1.54
C SER A 86 -21.43 -50.13 1.62
N THR A 87 -20.39 -50.93 1.46
CA THR A 87 -20.37 -52.31 1.92
C THR A 87 -20.04 -52.32 3.41
N ASN A 88 -21.07 -52.20 4.26
CA ASN A 88 -20.96 -52.71 5.63
C ASN A 88 -21.14 -54.23 5.57
N GLY A 89 -20.11 -54.97 5.95
CA GLY A 89 -20.17 -56.42 6.09
C GLY A 89 -20.52 -56.87 7.50
N LYS A 90 -21.15 -58.06 7.54
CA LYS A 90 -21.49 -59.00 8.64
C LYS A 90 -22.94 -58.85 9.15
N ASP A 91 -23.83 -59.85 9.10
CA ASP A 91 -23.65 -61.33 9.09
C ASP A 91 -24.89 -62.11 8.58
N GLN A 92 -24.61 -63.31 8.01
CA GLN A 92 -25.38 -64.58 7.97
C GLN A 92 -26.81 -64.70 7.37
N ARG A 93 -26.93 -65.34 6.20
CA ARG A 93 -27.50 -66.71 5.96
C ARG A 93 -27.94 -66.94 4.49
N ASN A 94 -27.50 -68.10 3.99
CA ASN A 94 -28.14 -69.03 3.05
C ASN A 94 -28.47 -68.67 1.58
N ASP A 95 -27.95 -69.58 0.73
CA ASP A 95 -28.50 -70.15 -0.50
C ASP A 95 -28.29 -69.49 -1.88
N ALA A 96 -27.47 -70.21 -2.66
CA ALA A 96 -27.67 -70.65 -4.04
C ALA A 96 -27.51 -69.68 -5.24
N ASN A 97 -26.48 -70.02 -6.05
CA ASN A 97 -26.37 -69.98 -7.51
C ASN A 97 -26.51 -68.67 -8.29
N GLY A 98 -25.44 -68.32 -9.01
CA GLY A 98 -25.51 -67.50 -10.22
C GLY A 98 -24.23 -66.72 -10.48
N GLU A 99 -23.33 -67.26 -11.31
CA GLU A 99 -22.21 -66.53 -11.89
C GLU A 99 -22.67 -65.25 -12.59
N THR A 100 -21.95 -64.15 -12.42
CA THR A 100 -21.77 -63.15 -13.50
C THR A 100 -20.53 -62.30 -13.22
N ASN A 101 -19.58 -62.41 -14.15
CA ASN A 101 -18.29 -61.72 -14.16
C ASN A 101 -18.46 -60.20 -14.14
N VAL A 102 -17.91 -59.54 -13.10
CA VAL A 102 -17.68 -58.09 -13.11
C VAL A 102 -16.18 -57.85 -13.28
N THR A 103 -15.82 -57.37 -14.45
CA THR A 103 -14.50 -56.91 -14.86
C THR A 103 -13.98 -55.87 -13.87
N THR A 104 -13.01 -56.25 -13.06
CA THR A 104 -12.27 -55.32 -12.19
C THR A 104 -11.24 -54.59 -13.05
N THR A 105 -11.50 -53.33 -13.41
CA THR A 105 -10.44 -52.42 -13.88
C THR A 105 -9.46 -52.24 -12.73
N LYS A 106 -8.26 -52.81 -12.89
CA LYS A 106 -7.11 -52.60 -12.02
C LYS A 106 -6.78 -51.10 -12.00
N GLU A 107 -6.94 -50.44 -10.86
CA GLU A 107 -6.15 -49.24 -10.57
C GLU A 107 -4.70 -49.72 -10.39
N GLU A 108 -3.82 -49.32 -11.31
CA GLU A 108 -2.39 -49.61 -11.22
C GLU A 108 -1.82 -48.96 -9.94
N ASP A 109 -1.07 -49.74 -9.15
CA ASP A 109 -0.28 -49.25 -8.01
C ASP A 109 0.71 -48.18 -8.49
N GLU A 110 0.34 -46.90 -8.41
CA GLU A 110 1.23 -45.77 -8.66
C GLU A 110 2.38 -45.79 -7.63
N SER A 111 3.63 -45.67 -8.09
CA SER A 111 4.82 -45.59 -7.22
C SER A 111 4.67 -44.44 -6.19
N PRO A 112 5.00 -44.65 -4.90
CA PRO A 112 4.81 -43.65 -3.85
C PRO A 112 5.53 -42.31 -4.11
N ALA A 113 6.61 -42.32 -4.88
CA ALA A 113 7.31 -41.09 -5.29
C ALA A 113 6.47 -40.23 -6.26
N ILE A 114 5.64 -40.86 -7.10
CA ILE A 114 4.78 -40.19 -8.08
C ILE A 114 3.55 -39.61 -7.38
N SER A 115 2.97 -40.33 -6.41
CA SER A 115 1.86 -39.81 -5.60
C SER A 115 2.27 -38.60 -4.76
N ASP A 116 3.45 -38.66 -4.13
CA ASP A 116 3.98 -37.55 -3.30
C ASP A 116 4.31 -36.31 -4.14
N TRP A 117 4.90 -36.51 -5.32
CA TRP A 117 5.16 -35.42 -6.26
C TRP A 117 3.86 -34.76 -6.73
N ARG A 118 2.86 -35.57 -7.07
CA ARG A 118 1.54 -35.09 -7.50
C ARG A 118 0.83 -34.29 -6.40
N GLU A 119 0.91 -34.74 -5.15
CA GLU A 119 0.31 -34.03 -4.01
C GLU A 119 0.99 -32.67 -3.76
N ASN A 120 2.32 -32.62 -3.83
CA ASN A 120 3.07 -31.37 -3.64
C ASN A 120 2.86 -30.39 -4.80
N CYS A 121 2.85 -30.86 -6.05
CA CYS A 121 2.50 -30.05 -7.21
C CYS A 121 1.07 -29.52 -7.12
N ARG A 122 0.11 -30.34 -6.65
CA ARG A 122 -1.27 -29.91 -6.43
C ARG A 122 -1.36 -28.78 -5.39
N LYS A 123 -0.69 -28.93 -4.24
CA LYS A 123 -0.61 -27.87 -3.20
C LYS A 123 -0.02 -26.56 -3.76
N PHE A 124 0.99 -26.66 -4.63
CA PHE A 124 1.56 -25.50 -5.31
C PHE A 124 0.54 -24.81 -6.23
N PHE A 125 -0.11 -25.53 -7.15
CA PHE A 125 -1.11 -24.94 -8.05
C PHE A 125 -2.36 -24.43 -7.34
N ASP A 126 -2.76 -25.07 -6.23
CA ASP A 126 -3.84 -24.60 -5.36
C ASP A 126 -3.54 -23.20 -4.79
N CYS A 127 -2.26 -22.84 -4.57
CA CYS A 127 -1.89 -21.49 -4.14
C CYS A 127 -2.19 -20.42 -5.21
N PHE A 128 -2.20 -20.78 -6.49
CA PHE A 128 -2.44 -19.87 -7.61
C PHE A 128 -3.89 -19.91 -8.13
N CYS A 129 -4.74 -20.79 -7.58
CA CYS A 129 -6.13 -20.92 -7.99
C CYS A 129 -6.92 -19.61 -7.78
N ILE A 130 -7.40 -19.03 -8.88
CA ILE A 130 -8.10 -17.74 -8.89
C ILE A 130 -9.40 -17.83 -8.10
N GLN A 131 -10.20 -18.89 -8.27
CA GLN A 131 -11.49 -19.01 -7.59
C GLN A 131 -11.32 -19.12 -6.08
N THR A 132 -10.33 -19.89 -5.62
CA THR A 132 -10.05 -20.07 -4.20
C THR A 132 -9.50 -18.78 -3.58
N ASN A 133 -8.58 -18.10 -4.25
CA ASN A 133 -8.06 -16.81 -3.78
C ASN A 133 -9.13 -15.70 -3.83
N ALA A 134 -9.95 -15.63 -4.88
CA ALA A 134 -11.05 -14.68 -4.99
C ALA A 134 -12.10 -14.89 -3.89
N ARG A 135 -12.48 -16.15 -3.60
CA ARG A 135 -13.37 -16.46 -2.47
C ARG A 135 -12.78 -16.04 -1.13
N LYS A 136 -11.46 -16.16 -0.92
CA LYS A 136 -10.78 -15.68 0.29
C LYS A 136 -10.80 -14.15 0.38
N ILE A 137 -10.54 -13.45 -0.73
CA ILE A 137 -10.49 -11.98 -0.79
C ILE A 137 -11.90 -11.37 -0.60
N LEU A 138 -12.91 -11.98 -1.21
CA LEU A 138 -14.30 -11.51 -1.15
C LEU A 138 -15.05 -12.03 0.08
N ARG A 139 -14.36 -12.72 1.00
CA ARG A 139 -14.95 -13.25 2.23
C ARG A 139 -15.20 -12.12 3.22
N ILE A 140 -16.46 -11.92 3.60
CA ILE A 140 -16.89 -10.88 4.55
C ILE A 140 -16.93 -11.40 6.00
N SER A 141 -16.79 -12.70 6.23
CA SER A 141 -16.93 -13.27 7.58
C SER A 141 -15.68 -13.05 8.45
N SER A 142 -15.87 -12.42 9.61
CA SER A 142 -14.90 -12.30 10.68
C SER A 142 -14.42 -13.66 11.19
N SER A 143 -13.11 -13.81 11.41
CA SER A 143 -12.56 -14.96 12.15
C SER A 143 -12.33 -14.56 13.61
N PRO A 144 -12.61 -15.43 14.60
CA PRO A 144 -12.35 -15.13 16.01
C PRO A 144 -10.87 -14.74 16.22
N GLY A 145 -10.63 -13.55 16.76
CA GLY A 145 -9.27 -13.02 17.00
C GLY A 145 -8.63 -12.27 15.81
N TYR A 146 -9.33 -12.13 14.69
CA TYR A 146 -8.93 -11.25 13.59
C TYR A 146 -9.53 -9.85 13.77
N LEU A 147 -8.77 -8.82 13.41
CA LEU A 147 -9.10 -7.42 13.71
C LEU A 147 -9.66 -6.72 12.49
N ASP A 148 -10.90 -7.07 12.11
CA ASP A 148 -11.54 -6.56 10.89
C ASP A 148 -11.61 -5.03 10.84
N CYS A 149 -11.74 -4.38 12.00
CA CYS A 149 -11.76 -2.92 12.10
C CYS A 149 -10.47 -2.26 11.58
N ILE A 150 -9.30 -2.90 11.76
CA ILE A 150 -8.02 -2.39 11.26
C ILE A 150 -8.00 -2.43 9.74
N ASP A 151 -8.56 -3.48 9.13
CA ASP A 151 -8.63 -3.58 7.68
C ASP A 151 -9.64 -2.60 7.08
N GLY A 152 -10.76 -2.34 7.78
CA GLY A 152 -11.69 -1.26 7.42
C GLY A 152 -11.02 0.12 7.44
N ILE A 153 -10.27 0.43 8.51
CA ILE A 153 -9.48 1.68 8.59
C ILE A 153 -8.50 1.77 7.43
N ARG A 154 -7.75 0.69 7.14
CA ARG A 154 -6.80 0.67 6.02
C ARG A 154 -7.48 0.91 4.68
N ALA A 155 -8.64 0.33 4.43
CA ALA A 155 -9.37 0.53 3.18
C ALA A 155 -9.74 2.01 2.96
N ILE A 156 -10.24 2.69 4.00
CA ILE A 156 -10.55 4.13 3.95
C ILE A 156 -9.28 4.96 3.69
N LEU A 157 -8.20 4.64 4.40
CA LEU A 157 -6.90 5.31 4.23
C LEU A 157 -6.32 5.10 2.82
N PHE A 158 -6.50 3.91 2.21
CA PHE A 158 -6.09 3.65 0.84
C PHE A 158 -6.88 4.49 -0.18
N LEU A 159 -8.18 4.67 0.02
CA LEU A 159 -8.99 5.54 -0.83
C LEU A 159 -8.54 7.00 -0.72
N TRP A 160 -8.23 7.47 0.49
CA TRP A 160 -7.75 8.83 0.70
C TRP A 160 -6.38 9.09 0.04
N ILE A 161 -5.41 8.19 0.22
CA ILE A 161 -4.09 8.36 -0.43
C ILE A 161 -4.20 8.25 -1.95
N TYR A 162 -5.11 7.41 -2.47
CA TYR A 162 -5.40 7.34 -3.90
C TYR A 162 -5.92 8.68 -4.44
N LEU A 163 -6.93 9.27 -3.78
CA LEU A 163 -7.45 10.59 -4.15
C LEU A 163 -6.36 11.66 -4.10
N THR A 164 -5.48 11.60 -3.09
CA THR A 164 -4.33 12.51 -2.98
C THR A 164 -3.45 12.42 -4.21
N HIS A 165 -2.97 11.22 -4.55
CA HIS A 165 -2.10 11.05 -5.70
C HIS A 165 -2.78 11.47 -7.00
N PHE A 166 -4.08 11.14 -7.16
CA PHE A 166 -4.86 11.58 -8.30
C PHE A 166 -4.83 13.11 -8.46
N PHE A 167 -5.15 13.85 -7.40
CA PHE A 167 -5.14 15.32 -7.44
C PHE A 167 -3.74 15.91 -7.60
N THR A 168 -2.71 15.31 -6.99
CA THR A 168 -1.31 15.77 -7.15
C THR A 168 -0.84 15.60 -8.60
N PHE A 169 -1.03 14.43 -9.20
CA PHE A 169 -0.61 14.18 -10.59
C PHE A 169 -1.45 14.94 -11.60
N TYR A 170 -2.76 15.08 -11.35
CA TYR A 170 -3.63 15.89 -12.17
C TYR A 170 -3.20 17.36 -12.13
N GLY A 171 -2.91 17.89 -10.93
CA GLY A 171 -2.37 19.25 -10.75
C GLY A 171 -1.08 19.48 -11.52
N ALA A 172 -0.13 18.55 -11.45
CA ALA A 172 1.14 18.61 -12.19
C ALA A 172 0.96 18.57 -13.73
N SER A 173 -0.21 18.15 -14.22
CA SER A 173 -0.50 18.06 -15.66
C SER A 173 -1.12 19.35 -16.23
N ILE A 174 -1.41 20.35 -15.39
CA ILE A 174 -2.11 21.58 -15.79
C ILE A 174 -1.10 22.68 -16.16
N LYS A 175 -1.06 23.09 -17.43
CA LYS A 175 -0.15 24.15 -17.92
C LYS A 175 -0.45 25.54 -17.33
N ASN A 176 -1.72 25.89 -17.16
CA ASN A 176 -2.16 27.20 -16.64
C ASN A 176 -2.53 27.12 -15.15
N ILE A 177 -1.69 26.46 -14.36
CA ILE A 177 -1.95 26.18 -12.95
C ILE A 177 -2.25 27.46 -12.14
N SER A 178 -1.71 28.62 -12.50
CA SER A 178 -2.00 29.91 -11.85
C SER A 178 -3.48 30.33 -11.93
N GLN A 179 -4.17 30.02 -13.02
CA GLN A 179 -5.60 30.30 -13.19
C GLN A 179 -6.47 29.26 -12.47
N PHE A 180 -5.94 28.04 -12.31
CA PHE A 180 -6.65 26.92 -11.71
C PHE A 180 -6.49 26.86 -10.18
N ILE A 181 -5.37 27.33 -9.62
CA ILE A 181 -5.06 27.32 -8.18
C ILE A 181 -6.21 27.90 -7.33
N PRO A 182 -6.81 29.06 -7.64
CA PRO A 182 -7.91 29.61 -6.83
C PRO A 182 -9.14 28.70 -6.80
N HIS A 183 -9.45 28.03 -7.91
CA HIS A 183 -10.56 27.09 -7.98
C HIS A 183 -10.23 25.78 -7.25
N PHE A 184 -9.04 25.23 -7.51
CA PHE A 184 -8.52 24.02 -6.89
C PHE A 184 -8.45 24.14 -5.36
N ASN A 185 -7.95 25.27 -4.86
CA ASN A 185 -7.87 25.54 -3.43
C ASN A 185 -9.24 25.75 -2.78
N ASN A 186 -10.27 26.15 -3.53
CA ASN A 186 -11.62 26.29 -2.99
C ASN A 186 -12.37 24.95 -2.90
N MET A 187 -11.89 23.88 -3.56
CA MET A 187 -12.51 22.57 -3.49
C MET A 187 -12.21 21.89 -2.15
N THR A 188 -13.25 21.58 -1.37
CA THR A 188 -13.13 20.87 -0.09
C THR A 188 -12.39 19.53 -0.23
N ILE A 189 -12.62 18.81 -1.33
CA ILE A 189 -11.98 17.52 -1.58
C ILE A 189 -10.45 17.65 -1.78
N VAL A 190 -9.99 18.75 -2.36
CA VAL A 190 -8.57 19.03 -2.59
C VAL A 190 -7.89 19.40 -1.28
N LYS A 191 -8.54 20.23 -0.45
CA LYS A 191 -8.05 20.52 0.91
C LYS A 191 -7.90 19.24 1.72
N PHE A 192 -8.92 18.38 1.70
CA PHE A 192 -8.88 17.09 2.36
C PHE A 192 -7.76 16.18 1.83
N ALA A 193 -7.58 16.10 0.50
CA ALA A 193 -6.51 15.36 -0.14
C ALA A 193 -5.11 15.88 0.24
N GLY A 194 -4.93 17.20 0.36
CA GLY A 194 -3.65 17.82 0.74
C GLY A 194 -3.10 17.38 2.11
N HIS A 195 -3.94 16.76 2.95
CA HIS A 195 -3.59 16.28 4.29
C HIS A 195 -3.16 14.81 4.36
N ALA A 196 -2.78 14.20 3.23
CA ALA A 196 -2.32 12.82 3.13
C ALA A 196 -1.18 12.41 4.07
N VAL A 197 -0.43 13.39 4.60
CA VAL A 197 0.63 13.15 5.59
C VAL A 197 0.11 12.38 6.81
N PHE A 198 -1.11 12.68 7.27
CA PHE A 198 -1.75 12.00 8.40
C PHE A 198 -2.17 10.57 8.07
N VAL A 199 -2.59 10.33 6.83
CA VAL A 199 -2.88 8.98 6.32
C VAL A 199 -1.65 8.09 6.42
N LEU A 200 -0.51 8.62 5.99
CA LEU A 200 0.78 7.93 6.02
C LEU A 200 1.22 7.64 7.46
N ASP A 201 1.08 8.61 8.37
CA ASP A 201 1.39 8.40 9.79
C ASP A 201 0.49 7.33 10.41
N THR A 202 -0.79 7.30 10.04
CA THR A 202 -1.73 6.26 10.50
C THR A 202 -1.29 4.87 10.06
N PHE A 203 -0.91 4.70 8.79
CA PHE A 203 -0.39 3.43 8.30
C PHE A 203 0.90 3.01 9.04
N ILE A 204 1.77 3.96 9.36
CA ILE A 204 3.00 3.70 10.13
C ILE A 204 2.68 3.25 11.56
N ILE A 205 1.74 3.92 12.24
CA ILE A 205 1.26 3.53 13.58
C ILE A 205 0.71 2.10 13.54
N LEU A 206 -0.17 1.80 12.59
CA LEU A 206 -0.74 0.46 12.44
C LEU A 206 0.34 -0.59 12.15
N SER A 207 1.37 -0.23 11.37
CA SER A 207 2.49 -1.11 11.09
C SER A 207 3.34 -1.41 12.32
N GLY A 208 3.65 -0.37 13.11
CA GLY A 208 4.36 -0.51 14.40
C GLY A 208 3.55 -1.34 15.38
N PHE A 209 2.25 -1.04 15.50
CA PHE A 209 1.31 -1.76 16.35
C PHE A 209 1.28 -3.26 16.07
N LEU A 210 1.07 -3.67 14.82
CA LEU A 210 1.04 -5.09 14.48
C LEU A 210 2.40 -5.75 14.65
N THR A 211 3.49 -5.05 14.33
CA THR A 211 4.84 -5.57 14.57
C THR A 211 5.06 -5.85 16.06
N GLY A 212 4.68 -4.90 16.93
CA GLY A 212 4.81 -5.04 18.38
C GLY A 212 3.89 -6.13 18.95
N TYR A 213 2.64 -6.17 18.52
CA TYR A 213 1.66 -7.16 18.98
C TYR A 213 2.06 -8.59 18.58
N SER A 214 2.32 -8.84 17.29
CA SER A 214 2.68 -10.16 16.79
C SER A 214 4.03 -10.65 17.30
N PHE A 215 5.03 -9.75 17.41
CA PHE A 215 6.31 -10.10 18.02
C PHE A 215 6.12 -10.49 19.48
N SER A 216 5.32 -9.73 20.23
CA SER A 216 5.09 -9.98 21.65
C SER A 216 4.39 -11.31 21.87
N ASP A 217 3.35 -11.63 21.09
CA ASP A 217 2.64 -12.91 21.14
C ASP A 217 3.59 -14.08 20.84
N TYR A 218 4.41 -13.95 19.79
CA TYR A 218 5.42 -14.96 19.45
C TYR A 218 6.49 -15.11 20.54
N TYR A 219 6.94 -14.01 21.13
CA TYR A 219 7.99 -14.00 22.16
C TYR A 219 7.55 -14.75 23.42
N GLU A 220 6.31 -14.51 23.88
CA GLU A 220 5.75 -15.23 25.03
C GLU A 220 5.57 -16.73 24.73
N LYS A 221 5.02 -17.08 23.56
CA LYS A 221 4.79 -18.48 23.16
C LYS A 221 6.06 -19.30 23.01
N ASN A 222 7.19 -18.67 22.67
CA ASN A 222 8.46 -19.35 22.40
C ASN A 222 9.51 -19.11 23.50
N ASN A 223 9.09 -18.72 24.72
CA ASN A 223 9.98 -18.47 25.86
C ASN A 223 11.17 -17.54 25.51
N GLY A 224 10.90 -16.49 24.71
CA GLY A 224 11.88 -15.49 24.32
C GLY A 224 12.89 -15.90 23.23
N LYS A 225 12.74 -17.08 22.63
CA LYS A 225 13.54 -17.50 21.47
C LYS A 225 12.94 -16.91 20.20
N VAL A 226 13.70 -16.05 19.51
CA VAL A 226 13.26 -15.39 18.27
C VAL A 226 14.18 -15.80 17.11
N PRO A 227 13.65 -16.42 16.05
CA PRO A 227 14.41 -16.68 14.83
C PRO A 227 14.52 -15.39 14.00
N TRP A 228 15.59 -14.62 14.22
CA TRP A 228 15.79 -13.30 13.57
C TRP A 228 15.77 -13.37 12.05
N ILE A 229 16.36 -14.40 11.45
CA ILE A 229 16.36 -14.59 10.00
C ILE A 229 14.93 -14.71 9.48
N LEU A 230 14.10 -15.52 10.15
CA LEU A 230 12.70 -15.71 9.77
C LEU A 230 11.87 -14.44 10.00
N PHE A 231 12.11 -13.72 11.09
CA PHE A 231 11.45 -12.45 11.40
C PHE A 231 11.56 -11.45 10.23
N TYR A 232 12.76 -11.27 9.67
CA TYR A 232 12.96 -10.39 8.52
C TYR A 232 12.53 -11.02 7.20
N ALA A 233 12.85 -12.30 6.97
CA ALA A 233 12.58 -12.98 5.71
C ALA A 233 11.08 -13.06 5.40
N VAL A 234 10.22 -13.34 6.39
CA VAL A 234 8.77 -13.43 6.19
C VAL A 234 8.20 -12.11 5.66
N ARG A 235 8.64 -10.98 6.22
CA ARG A 235 8.16 -9.66 5.77
C ARG A 235 8.73 -9.30 4.40
N PHE A 236 10.02 -9.55 4.18
CA PHE A 236 10.68 -9.27 2.91
C PHE A 236 10.07 -10.08 1.77
N LEU A 237 9.96 -11.41 1.92
CA LEU A 237 9.40 -12.32 0.92
C LEU A 237 7.91 -12.09 0.66
N ARG A 238 7.17 -11.52 1.62
CA ARG A 238 5.76 -11.13 1.41
C ARG A 238 5.63 -9.96 0.44
N VAL A 239 6.55 -9.01 0.45
CA VAL A 239 6.45 -7.75 -0.31
C VAL A 239 7.24 -7.82 -1.62
N MET A 240 8.43 -8.41 -1.58
CA MET A 240 9.42 -8.33 -2.64
C MET A 240 8.98 -8.89 -3.99
N PRO A 241 8.31 -10.07 -4.09
CA PRO A 241 8.00 -10.66 -5.39
C PRO A 241 7.11 -9.77 -6.24
N LEU A 242 6.01 -9.24 -5.67
CA LEU A 242 5.13 -8.31 -6.35
C LEU A 242 5.84 -6.99 -6.67
N TYR A 243 6.69 -6.53 -5.74
CA TYR A 243 7.39 -5.26 -5.89
C TYR A 243 8.41 -5.28 -7.04
N ILE A 244 9.11 -6.39 -7.27
CA ILE A 244 10.01 -6.57 -8.43
C ILE A 244 9.22 -6.56 -9.74
N VAL A 245 8.09 -7.27 -9.80
CA VAL A 245 7.24 -7.29 -11.00
C VAL A 245 6.74 -5.88 -11.33
N LEU A 246 6.28 -5.14 -10.32
CA LEU A 246 5.84 -3.75 -10.49
C LEU A 246 6.98 -2.81 -10.86
N LEU A 247 8.16 -2.97 -10.28
CA LEU A 247 9.36 -2.20 -10.63
C LEU A 247 9.75 -2.40 -12.10
N GLY A 248 9.78 -3.66 -12.56
CA GLY A 248 10.03 -3.99 -13.96
C GLY A 248 8.97 -3.37 -14.87
N PHE A 249 7.70 -3.55 -14.54
CA PHE A 249 6.58 -2.98 -15.28
C PHE A 249 6.67 -1.46 -15.38
N TYR A 250 6.92 -0.76 -14.26
CA TYR A 250 7.05 0.70 -14.23
C TYR A 250 8.24 1.19 -15.06
N SER A 251 9.34 0.44 -15.02
CA SER A 251 10.58 0.80 -15.72
C SER A 251 10.47 0.62 -17.24
N THR A 252 9.76 -0.41 -17.72
CA THR A 252 9.76 -0.78 -19.14
C THR A 252 8.37 -0.75 -19.77
N LEU A 253 7.39 -1.47 -19.21
CA LEU A 253 6.08 -1.69 -19.84
C LEU A 253 5.13 -0.49 -19.72
N PHE A 254 5.28 0.34 -18.68
CA PHE A 254 4.36 1.44 -18.41
C PHE A 254 4.20 2.40 -19.59
N THR A 255 5.28 2.68 -20.34
CA THR A 255 5.21 3.59 -21.49
C THR A 255 4.29 3.10 -22.62
N TYR A 256 4.00 1.80 -22.70
CA TYR A 256 3.21 1.20 -23.77
C TYR A 256 1.69 1.18 -23.50
N ILE A 257 1.24 1.58 -22.31
CA ILE A 257 -0.17 1.40 -21.86
C ILE A 257 -1.08 2.54 -22.32
N SER A 258 -0.52 3.69 -22.64
CA SER A 258 -1.28 4.86 -23.06
C SER A 258 -0.47 5.74 -24.00
N SER A 259 -1.15 6.67 -24.63
CA SER A 259 -0.57 7.72 -25.47
C SER A 259 -1.29 9.02 -25.13
N SER A 260 -0.59 9.93 -24.47
CA SER A 260 -1.13 11.24 -24.05
C SER A 260 0.01 12.27 -24.09
N PRO A 261 -0.28 13.58 -24.26
CA PRO A 261 0.76 14.62 -24.26
C PRO A 261 1.64 14.66 -23.01
N ILE A 262 1.14 14.12 -21.89
CA ILE A 262 1.87 14.00 -20.61
C ILE A 262 2.49 12.61 -20.40
N TRP A 263 2.24 11.67 -21.31
CA TRP A 263 2.69 10.30 -21.17
C TRP A 263 4.18 10.17 -21.52
N PRO A 264 4.92 9.27 -20.85
CA PRO A 264 6.33 9.06 -21.15
C PRO A 264 6.65 8.77 -22.61
N THR A 265 7.65 9.47 -23.15
CA THR A 265 8.18 9.25 -24.49
C THR A 265 9.37 8.29 -24.52
N TYR A 266 10.02 8.05 -23.38
CA TYR A 266 11.10 7.07 -23.25
C TYR A 266 10.63 5.63 -23.54
N ASN A 267 11.54 4.76 -23.96
CA ASN A 267 11.28 3.31 -24.10
C ASN A 267 11.46 2.57 -22.77
N THR A 268 12.52 2.92 -22.05
CA THR A 268 12.80 2.48 -20.68
C THR A 268 13.03 3.72 -19.83
N ASN A 269 12.45 3.77 -18.63
CA ASN A 269 12.58 4.91 -17.74
C ASN A 269 14.07 5.12 -17.39
N PRO A 270 14.67 6.28 -17.76
CA PRO A 270 16.10 6.51 -17.57
C PRO A 270 16.50 6.56 -16.10
N VAL A 271 15.65 7.16 -15.24
CA VAL A 271 15.87 7.21 -13.79
C VAL A 271 15.86 5.81 -13.19
N CYS A 272 14.95 4.95 -13.66
CA CYS A 272 14.90 3.56 -13.23
C CYS A 272 16.11 2.75 -13.70
N ARG A 273 16.61 2.98 -14.92
CA ARG A 273 17.80 2.29 -15.41
C ARG A 273 19.01 2.50 -14.51
N GLU A 274 19.16 3.70 -13.95
CA GLU A 274 20.27 4.03 -13.04
C GLU A 274 19.99 3.63 -11.59
N ASN A 275 18.76 3.81 -11.10
CA ASN A 275 18.46 3.77 -9.66
C ASN A 275 17.51 2.64 -9.20
N TRP A 276 17.14 1.67 -10.05
CA TRP A 276 16.23 0.57 -9.68
C TRP A 276 16.67 -0.22 -8.45
N ILE A 277 17.99 -0.39 -8.25
CA ILE A 277 18.55 -1.11 -7.09
C ILE A 277 18.14 -0.46 -5.76
N TRP A 278 17.99 0.87 -5.73
CA TRP A 278 17.59 1.59 -4.52
C TRP A 278 16.17 1.23 -4.07
N ASN A 279 15.27 0.94 -5.02
CA ASN A 279 13.94 0.44 -4.70
C ASN A 279 14.03 -0.97 -4.09
N ILE A 280 14.81 -1.87 -4.69
CA ILE A 280 15.00 -3.25 -4.20
C ILE A 280 15.57 -3.30 -2.78
N LEU A 281 16.53 -2.43 -2.50
CA LEU A 281 17.15 -2.31 -1.18
C LEU A 281 16.29 -1.54 -0.17
N PHE A 282 15.10 -1.05 -0.58
CA PHE A 282 14.22 -0.23 0.25
C PHE A 282 14.92 1.01 0.82
N ILE A 283 15.74 1.69 0.02
CA ILE A 283 16.48 2.91 0.39
C ILE A 283 16.23 4.08 -0.59
N ASN A 284 15.27 3.93 -1.51
CA ASN A 284 14.95 4.96 -2.50
C ASN A 284 14.49 6.28 -1.87
N ASN A 285 13.99 6.27 -0.63
CA ASN A 285 13.59 7.48 0.10
C ASN A 285 14.76 8.38 0.56
N PHE A 286 16.02 7.95 0.35
CA PHE A 286 17.21 8.80 0.53
C PHE A 286 17.57 9.59 -0.73
N LEU A 287 17.08 9.18 -1.89
CA LEU A 287 17.24 9.93 -3.14
C LEU A 287 16.22 11.09 -3.17
N SER A 288 16.57 12.17 -3.86
CA SER A 288 15.59 13.22 -4.21
C SER A 288 14.51 12.65 -5.13
N HIS A 289 13.29 13.19 -5.08
CA HIS A 289 12.16 12.77 -5.92
C HIS A 289 12.50 12.69 -7.41
N TYR A 290 13.39 13.56 -7.94
CA TYR A 290 13.85 13.50 -9.34
C TYR A 290 14.63 12.22 -9.69
N ASN A 291 15.33 11.64 -8.72
CA ASN A 291 16.19 10.47 -8.91
C ASN A 291 15.53 9.17 -8.44
N GLN A 292 14.30 9.23 -7.93
CA GLN A 292 13.57 8.04 -7.50
C GLN A 292 12.92 7.34 -8.70
N CYS A 293 13.25 6.07 -8.92
CA CYS A 293 12.61 5.27 -9.96
C CYS A 293 11.09 5.18 -9.73
N MET A 294 10.65 4.63 -8.60
CA MET A 294 9.24 4.64 -8.23
C MET A 294 8.99 5.57 -7.05
N GLY A 295 8.80 6.86 -7.34
CA GLY A 295 8.60 7.89 -6.32
C GLY A 295 7.53 7.53 -5.28
N MET A 296 6.37 7.02 -5.72
CA MET A 296 5.24 6.65 -4.85
C MET A 296 5.57 5.60 -3.78
N THR A 297 6.68 4.87 -3.93
CA THR A 297 7.04 3.72 -3.08
C THR A 297 8.00 4.08 -1.95
N TRP A 298 8.37 5.37 -1.80
CA TRP A 298 9.19 5.87 -0.68
C TRP A 298 8.62 5.44 0.69
N PHE A 299 7.30 5.36 0.81
CA PHE A 299 6.62 4.95 2.05
C PHE A 299 6.94 3.50 2.43
N LEU A 300 7.02 2.62 1.45
CA LEU A 300 7.33 1.21 1.65
C LEU A 300 8.78 1.04 2.15
N ALA A 301 9.70 1.85 1.62
CA ALA A 301 11.07 1.93 2.13
C ALA A 301 11.12 2.35 3.60
N CYS A 302 10.42 3.42 3.98
CA CYS A 302 10.33 3.85 5.37
C CYS A 302 9.84 2.72 6.29
N VAL A 303 8.74 2.06 5.92
CA VAL A 303 8.14 0.99 6.73
C VAL A 303 9.07 -0.22 6.86
N MET A 304 9.81 -0.58 5.80
CA MET A 304 10.79 -1.67 5.87
C MET A 304 11.96 -1.32 6.79
N GLN A 305 12.52 -0.12 6.64
CA GLN A 305 13.62 0.37 7.48
C GLN A 305 13.22 0.42 8.97
N LEU A 306 12.01 0.92 9.27
CA LEU A 306 11.46 0.93 10.64
C LEU A 306 11.29 -0.50 11.21
N HIS A 307 10.89 -1.45 10.37
CA HIS A 307 10.83 -2.85 10.78
C HIS A 307 12.21 -3.46 11.05
N VAL A 308 13.21 -3.13 10.23
CA VAL A 308 14.59 -3.60 10.41
C VAL A 308 15.14 -3.17 11.78
N ILE A 309 14.91 -1.92 12.18
CA ILE A 309 15.36 -1.39 13.48
C ILE A 309 14.46 -1.82 14.66
N SER A 310 13.27 -2.36 14.41
CA SER A 310 12.29 -2.67 15.46
C SER A 310 12.82 -3.55 16.60
N PRO A 311 13.72 -4.54 16.39
CA PRO A 311 14.25 -5.35 17.49
C PRO A 311 15.05 -4.57 18.54
N LEU A 312 15.67 -3.45 18.13
CA LEU A 312 16.38 -2.54 19.04
C LEU A 312 15.47 -2.02 20.15
N PHE A 313 14.18 -1.85 19.87
CA PHE A 313 13.17 -1.37 20.81
C PHE A 313 12.39 -2.53 21.44
N LEU A 314 12.01 -3.53 20.64
CA LEU A 314 11.19 -4.65 21.09
C LEU A 314 11.87 -5.51 22.16
N LEU A 315 13.17 -5.80 22.00
CA LEU A 315 13.89 -6.63 22.98
C LEU A 315 14.03 -5.95 24.34
N PRO A 316 14.49 -4.68 24.44
CA PRO A 316 14.46 -3.97 25.71
C PRO A 316 13.06 -3.81 26.29
N LEU A 317 12.03 -3.52 25.47
CA LEU A 317 10.65 -3.41 25.96
C LEU A 317 10.15 -4.70 26.62
N LYS A 318 10.54 -5.87 26.10
CA LYS A 318 10.16 -7.17 26.67
C LYS A 318 11.04 -7.63 27.84
N ARG A 319 12.36 -7.46 27.76
CA ARG A 319 13.29 -7.95 28.79
C ARG A 319 13.47 -6.97 29.95
N TRP A 320 13.49 -5.68 29.65
CA TRP A 320 13.75 -4.61 30.62
C TRP A 320 12.81 -3.42 30.38
N PRO A 321 11.52 -3.53 30.75
CA PRO A 321 10.51 -2.56 30.35
C PRO A 321 10.90 -1.09 30.62
N LYS A 322 11.49 -0.79 31.79
CA LYS A 322 11.98 0.55 32.13
C LYS A 322 13.01 1.08 31.12
N VAL A 323 13.97 0.24 30.73
CA VAL A 323 15.01 0.60 29.74
C VAL A 323 14.39 0.73 28.35
N GLY A 324 13.48 -0.18 27.97
CA GLY A 324 12.80 -0.11 26.67
C GLY A 324 11.95 1.16 26.52
N TYR A 325 11.20 1.53 27.56
CA TYR A 325 10.42 2.76 27.57
C TYR A 325 11.33 3.99 27.53
N ALA A 326 12.40 4.02 28.34
CA ALA A 326 13.37 5.11 28.32
C ALA A 326 14.02 5.27 26.94
N LEU A 327 14.49 4.18 26.33
CA LEU A 327 15.08 4.17 24.99
C LEU A 327 14.10 4.70 23.93
N SER A 328 12.85 4.26 23.99
CA SER A 328 11.81 4.70 23.04
C SER A 328 11.49 6.19 23.21
N VAL A 329 11.38 6.68 24.45
CA VAL A 329 11.16 8.11 24.74
C VAL A 329 12.32 8.97 24.25
N VAL A 330 13.56 8.54 24.49
CA VAL A 330 14.76 9.22 23.98
C VAL A 330 14.76 9.25 22.45
N ALA A 331 14.46 8.13 21.79
CA ALA A 331 14.41 8.07 20.33
C ALA A 331 13.31 8.97 19.74
N ILE A 332 12.13 9.02 20.38
CA ILE A 332 11.06 9.95 20.01
C ILE A 332 11.52 11.39 20.15
N PHE A 333 12.16 11.74 21.28
CA PHE A 333 12.68 13.08 21.51
C PHE A 333 13.73 13.48 20.47
N CYS A 334 14.70 12.59 20.17
CA CYS A 334 15.69 12.82 19.13
C CYS A 334 15.05 13.03 17.75
N SER A 335 14.00 12.27 17.42
CA SER A 335 13.25 12.47 16.18
C SER A 335 12.51 13.81 16.14
N CYS A 336 11.94 14.27 17.26
CA CYS A 336 11.32 15.60 17.35
C CYS A 336 12.36 16.70 17.10
N VAL A 337 13.53 16.59 17.72
CA VAL A 337 14.65 17.53 17.53
C VAL A 337 15.15 17.50 16.09
N ALA A 338 15.28 16.32 15.48
CA ALA A 338 15.67 16.19 14.07
C ALA A 338 14.65 16.86 13.14
N THR A 339 13.35 16.65 13.40
CA THR A 339 12.27 17.31 12.66
C THR A 339 12.39 18.83 12.79
N TYR A 340 12.61 19.35 13.99
CA TYR A 340 12.81 20.78 14.23
C TYR A 340 14.01 21.35 13.44
N ILE A 341 15.17 20.70 13.56
CA ILE A 341 16.41 21.14 12.90
C ILE A 341 16.26 21.14 11.37
N VAL A 342 15.69 20.08 10.79
CA VAL A 342 15.49 19.96 9.34
C VAL A 342 14.55 21.05 8.84
N THR A 343 13.44 21.27 9.53
CA THR A 343 12.48 22.30 9.16
C THR A 343 13.09 23.70 9.19
N LEU A 344 13.89 24.03 10.20
CA LEU A 344 14.62 25.30 10.27
C LEU A 344 15.68 25.43 9.18
N LYS A 345 16.49 24.39 8.98
CA LYS A 345 17.60 24.41 8.01
C LYS A 345 17.11 24.70 6.59
N TYR A 346 15.96 24.14 6.22
CA TYR A 346 15.46 24.22 4.85
C TYR A 346 14.30 25.22 4.66
N ASN A 347 13.92 25.95 5.72
CA ASN A 347 12.77 26.86 5.74
C ASN A 347 11.50 26.19 5.17
N LEU A 348 11.20 24.99 5.66
CA LEU A 348 10.13 24.15 5.14
C LEU A 348 8.75 24.67 5.60
N PHE A 349 7.82 24.84 4.66
CA PHE A 349 6.46 25.33 4.92
C PHE A 349 5.46 24.18 4.88
N ASN A 350 4.65 23.96 5.92
CA ASN A 350 3.63 22.90 5.91
C ASN A 350 2.22 23.37 5.48
N ILE A 351 2.02 24.68 5.30
CA ILE A 351 0.74 25.25 4.91
C ILE A 351 0.91 25.87 3.52
N LEU A 352 0.06 25.47 2.57
CA LEU A 352 -0.01 26.10 1.25
C LEU A 352 -0.22 27.61 1.44
N PRO A 353 0.69 28.47 0.95
CA PRO A 353 0.53 29.92 1.09
C PRO A 353 -0.74 30.39 0.40
N LYS A 354 -1.49 31.28 1.07
CA LYS A 354 -2.78 31.78 0.60
C LYS A 354 -2.67 32.66 -0.65
N THR A 355 -1.52 33.29 -0.83
CA THR A 355 -1.17 34.14 -1.97
C THR A 355 0.17 33.67 -2.53
N LEU A 356 0.24 33.52 -3.85
CA LEU A 356 1.51 33.32 -4.54
C LEU A 356 2.39 34.56 -4.26
N PRO A 357 3.71 34.40 -4.01
CA PRO A 357 4.62 35.54 -3.94
C PRO A 357 4.45 36.41 -5.19
N GLU A 358 4.34 37.73 -5.01
CA GLU A 358 3.89 38.69 -6.03
C GLU A 358 4.62 38.62 -7.38
N ASN A 359 5.78 37.96 -7.47
CA ASN A 359 6.61 37.96 -8.66
C ASN A 359 6.99 36.60 -9.26
N ASN A 360 6.61 35.42 -8.73
CA ASN A 360 7.05 34.14 -9.34
C ASN A 360 6.05 32.97 -9.27
N SER A 361 5.99 32.30 -10.43
CA SER A 361 5.20 31.17 -10.93
C SER A 361 4.88 30.04 -9.95
N ALA A 362 3.81 29.29 -10.25
CA ALA A 362 3.45 28.05 -9.58
C ALA A 362 4.57 26.99 -9.52
N GLU A 363 5.61 27.14 -10.33
CA GLU A 363 6.86 26.38 -10.28
C GLU A 363 7.59 26.55 -8.94
N VAL A 364 7.56 27.74 -8.34
CA VAL A 364 8.12 28.00 -7.01
C VAL A 364 7.34 27.24 -5.94
N LEU A 365 6.00 27.24 -6.04
CA LEU A 365 5.13 26.49 -5.13
C LEU A 365 5.36 24.98 -5.24
N GLU A 366 5.45 24.48 -6.48
CA GLU A 366 5.77 23.08 -6.76
C GLU A 366 7.14 22.69 -6.18
N GLY A 367 8.18 23.48 -6.43
CA GLY A 367 9.53 23.25 -5.88
C GLY A 367 9.55 23.23 -4.35
N MET A 368 8.77 24.09 -3.69
CA MET A 368 8.62 24.07 -2.23
C MET A 368 7.93 22.79 -1.73
N LEU A 369 6.86 22.35 -2.39
CA LEU A 369 6.13 21.13 -2.03
C LEU A 369 7.01 19.88 -2.17
N TRP A 370 7.75 19.76 -3.27
CA TRP A 370 8.67 18.65 -3.48
C TRP A 370 9.84 18.66 -2.50
N LYS A 371 10.36 19.84 -2.15
CA LYS A 371 11.40 19.96 -1.12
C LYS A 371 10.92 19.50 0.26
N ASN A 372 9.67 19.81 0.63
CA ASN A 372 9.06 19.26 1.85
C ASN A 372 8.97 17.73 1.81
N ILE A 373 8.64 17.18 0.64
CA ILE A 373 8.57 15.73 0.46
C ILE A 373 9.95 15.10 0.68
N ASP A 374 10.96 15.60 -0.01
CA ASP A 374 12.32 15.06 -0.01
C ASP A 374 13.01 15.18 1.35
N GLU A 375 12.95 16.36 1.97
CA GLU A 375 13.72 16.67 3.18
C GLU A 375 12.99 16.27 4.47
N LEU A 376 11.65 16.25 4.47
CA LEU A 376 10.86 15.99 5.67
C LEU A 376 10.06 14.69 5.59
N ASN A 377 9.18 14.55 4.60
CA ASN A 377 8.15 13.50 4.64
C ASN A 377 8.68 12.10 4.33
N GLN A 378 9.67 12.00 3.46
CA GLN A 378 10.28 10.73 3.05
C GLN A 378 11.33 10.22 4.03
N LYS A 379 11.78 11.04 4.96
CA LYS A 379 12.88 10.68 5.86
C LYS A 379 12.40 9.81 7.02
N THR A 380 12.93 8.60 7.08
CA THR A 380 12.54 7.58 8.08
C THR A 380 12.78 8.01 9.51
N TYR A 381 13.85 8.76 9.76
CA TYR A 381 14.17 9.23 11.11
C TYR A 381 13.12 10.21 11.66
N ILE A 382 12.40 10.95 10.81
CA ILE A 382 11.27 11.81 11.22
C ILE A 382 10.02 10.96 11.49
N ARG A 383 9.83 9.90 10.69
CA ARG A 383 8.69 8.98 10.79
C ARG A 383 8.83 7.92 11.89
N LEU A 384 9.94 7.94 12.64
CA LEU A 384 10.19 7.00 13.74
C LEU A 384 9.15 7.10 14.85
N ILE A 385 8.64 8.31 15.09
CA ILE A 385 7.71 8.61 16.19
C ILE A 385 6.39 7.85 16.08
N PRO A 386 5.59 8.00 15.00
CA PRO A 386 4.36 7.25 14.86
C PRO A 386 4.58 5.74 14.93
N TYR A 387 5.72 5.25 14.42
CA TYR A 387 6.07 3.84 14.47
C TYR A 387 6.29 3.35 15.90
N LEU A 388 7.09 4.06 16.69
CA LEU A 388 7.38 3.70 18.08
C LEU A 388 6.15 3.78 18.98
N VAL A 389 5.28 4.77 18.79
CA VAL A 389 4.00 4.85 19.51
C VAL A 389 3.14 3.62 19.23
N GLY A 390 3.00 3.25 17.94
CA GLY A 390 2.32 2.02 17.55
C GLY A 390 2.98 0.78 18.18
N LEU A 391 4.30 0.67 18.08
CA LEU A 391 5.09 -0.45 18.61
C LEU A 391 4.86 -0.66 20.11
N ILE A 392 4.97 0.41 20.90
CA ILE A 392 4.70 0.41 22.35
C ILE A 392 3.27 -0.03 22.63
N LEU A 393 2.30 0.52 21.89
CA LEU A 393 0.90 0.17 22.05
C LEU A 393 0.66 -1.33 21.79
N GLY A 394 1.27 -1.88 20.74
CA GLY A 394 1.17 -3.30 20.40
C GLY A 394 1.70 -4.20 21.50
N VAL A 395 2.88 -3.87 22.05
CA VAL A 395 3.48 -4.60 23.18
C VAL A 395 2.60 -4.50 24.43
N TYR A 396 2.08 -3.30 24.72
CA TYR A 396 1.25 -3.04 25.89
C TYR A 396 -0.09 -3.79 25.85
N LEU A 397 -0.78 -3.77 24.70
CA LEU A 397 -2.07 -4.45 24.54
C LEU A 397 -1.92 -5.97 24.52
N GLN A 398 -0.85 -6.51 23.93
CA GLN A 398 -0.59 -7.96 23.98
C GLN A 398 -0.39 -8.45 25.41
N GLY A 399 0.25 -7.66 26.26
CA GLY A 399 0.44 -8.00 27.68
C GLY A 399 -0.85 -7.99 28.51
N ARG A 400 -1.96 -7.48 27.98
CA ARG A 400 -3.26 -7.51 28.64
C ARG A 400 -4.07 -8.71 28.18
N ASN A 401 -4.47 -9.54 29.13
CA ASN A 401 -5.37 -10.66 28.88
C ASN A 401 -6.78 -10.10 28.59
N PRO A 402 -7.37 -10.29 27.39
CA PRO A 402 -8.71 -9.78 27.06
C PRO A 402 -9.82 -10.34 27.96
N SER A 403 -9.55 -11.44 28.69
CA SER A 403 -10.47 -12.03 29.68
C SER A 403 -10.56 -11.24 31.00
N LYS A 404 -9.57 -10.39 31.32
CA LYS A 404 -9.65 -9.48 32.47
C LYS A 404 -10.29 -8.17 32.00
N LYS A 405 -11.56 -8.00 32.38
CA LYS A 405 -12.46 -6.86 32.12
C LYS A 405 -11.98 -5.53 32.73
N ASN A 406 -10.69 -5.23 32.69
CA ASN A 406 -10.13 -3.96 33.11
C ASN A 406 -10.15 -3.05 31.90
N SER A 407 -11.29 -2.38 31.72
CA SER A 407 -11.41 -1.24 30.81
C SER A 407 -10.26 -0.27 31.06
N LEU A 408 -9.66 0.25 29.98
CA LEU A 408 -8.93 1.51 30.09
C LEU A 408 -9.89 2.51 30.77
N PRO A 409 -9.49 3.21 31.85
CA PRO A 409 -10.38 4.06 32.62
C PRO A 409 -10.58 5.41 31.93
N ILE A 410 -10.67 5.42 30.61
CA ILE A 410 -10.82 6.64 29.82
C ILE A 410 -12.20 6.54 29.19
N SER A 411 -13.13 7.32 29.75
CA SER A 411 -14.54 7.32 29.36
C SER A 411 -14.68 7.61 27.86
N ARG A 412 -15.73 7.06 27.21
CA ARG A 412 -16.12 7.44 25.84
C ARG A 412 -16.27 8.96 25.68
N LEU A 413 -16.55 9.67 26.77
CA LEU A 413 -16.60 11.13 26.85
C LEU A 413 -15.21 11.77 26.71
N SER A 414 -14.17 11.17 27.29
CA SER A 414 -12.78 11.61 27.12
C SER A 414 -12.30 11.40 25.68
N PHE A 415 -12.80 10.35 25.00
CA PHE A 415 -12.57 10.15 23.56
C PHE A 415 -13.22 11.23 22.71
N CYS A 416 -14.52 11.50 22.91
CA CYS A 416 -15.21 12.55 22.17
C CYS A 416 -14.62 13.93 22.47
N ALA A 417 -14.26 14.22 23.73
CA ALA A 417 -13.63 15.48 24.11
C ALA A 417 -12.24 15.64 23.48
N TYR A 418 -11.42 14.58 23.48
CA TYR A 418 -10.10 14.59 22.85
C TYR A 418 -10.21 14.74 21.34
N LEU A 419 -11.05 13.93 20.67
CA LEU A 419 -11.26 14.00 19.22
C LEU A 419 -11.82 15.37 18.79
N THR A 420 -12.76 15.92 19.58
CA THR A 420 -13.29 17.27 19.38
C THR A 420 -12.20 18.31 19.59
N GLN A 421 -11.33 18.17 20.59
CA GLN A 421 -10.17 19.04 20.78
C GLN A 421 -9.18 18.95 19.60
N THR A 422 -8.88 17.75 19.09
CA THR A 422 -8.01 17.58 17.91
C THR A 422 -8.62 18.27 16.69
N MET A 423 -9.91 18.05 16.43
CA MET A 423 -10.61 18.62 15.27
C MET A 423 -10.81 20.13 15.37
N LEU A 424 -11.12 20.66 16.56
CA LEU A 424 -11.24 22.10 16.79
C LEU A 424 -9.87 22.80 16.69
N PHE A 425 -8.81 22.16 17.16
CA PHE A 425 -7.47 22.72 17.12
C PHE A 425 -6.87 22.65 15.72
N GLU A 426 -7.08 21.56 14.97
CA GLU A 426 -6.78 21.52 13.53
C GLU A 426 -7.62 22.53 12.75
N GLY A 427 -8.92 22.63 13.02
CA GLY A 427 -9.81 23.63 12.43
C GLY A 427 -9.33 25.07 12.68
N TYR A 428 -8.84 25.35 13.89
CA TYR A 428 -8.22 26.63 14.23
C TYR A 428 -6.96 26.88 13.40
N PHE A 429 -6.03 25.93 13.31
CA PHE A 429 -4.83 26.10 12.47
C PHE A 429 -5.14 26.21 10.98
N LEU A 430 -6.18 25.52 10.49
CA LEU A 430 -6.69 25.67 9.12
C LEU A 430 -7.33 27.04 8.88
N SER A 431 -7.80 27.72 9.93
CA SER A 431 -8.35 29.07 9.88
C SER A 431 -7.31 30.18 10.10
N VAL A 432 -6.10 29.84 10.57
CA VAL A 432 -5.00 30.80 10.74
C VAL A 432 -4.36 31.04 9.37
N GLU A 433 -4.85 32.09 8.72
CA GLU A 433 -4.38 32.59 7.44
C GLU A 433 -3.15 33.47 7.65
N VAL A 434 -1.97 33.02 7.25
CA VAL A 434 -0.76 33.84 7.42
C VAL A 434 -0.33 34.45 6.09
N PRO A 435 -0.29 35.80 5.97
CA PRO A 435 0.20 36.45 4.77
C PRO A 435 1.71 36.20 4.59
N VAL A 436 2.12 36.00 3.33
CA VAL A 436 3.52 35.72 2.96
C VAL A 436 4.35 37.01 3.12
N GLY A 437 5.30 37.04 4.07
CA GLY A 437 6.19 38.19 4.31
C GLY A 437 7.29 37.94 5.37
N GLU A 438 8.19 38.89 5.62
CA GLU A 438 9.32 38.75 6.57
C GLU A 438 8.89 38.50 8.03
N SER A 439 7.69 38.93 8.42
CA SER A 439 7.07 38.64 9.73
C SER A 439 6.66 37.17 9.89
N PHE A 440 6.51 36.42 8.79
CA PHE A 440 6.09 35.01 8.79
C PHE A 440 7.18 34.05 9.28
N VAL A 441 8.45 34.38 9.09
CA VAL A 441 9.58 33.56 9.57
C VAL A 441 9.69 33.63 11.09
N ARG A 442 9.28 34.76 11.70
CA ARG A 442 9.34 34.99 13.15
C ARG A 442 8.13 34.40 13.90
N GLU A 443 6.94 34.48 13.33
CA GLU A 443 5.74 33.76 13.83
C GLU A 443 5.70 32.29 13.40
N GLY A 444 6.59 31.90 12.49
CA GLY A 444 6.82 30.54 12.02
C GLY A 444 7.19 29.56 13.13
N PHE A 445 7.70 29.99 14.28
CA PHE A 445 7.92 29.08 15.41
C PHE A 445 6.63 28.31 15.77
N PHE A 446 5.45 28.92 15.63
CA PHE A 446 4.18 28.21 15.75
C PHE A 446 3.82 27.47 14.45
N GLY A 447 3.62 28.10 13.30
CA GLY A 447 3.16 27.38 12.08
C GLY A 447 4.12 26.31 11.53
N VAL A 448 5.42 26.55 11.62
CA VAL A 448 6.51 25.74 11.07
C VAL A 448 6.93 24.63 12.03
N THR A 449 6.79 24.82 13.35
CA THR A 449 7.17 23.81 14.36
C THR A 449 5.99 23.10 15.00
N TRP A 450 4.90 23.82 15.33
CA TRP A 450 3.75 23.22 16.01
C TRP A 450 2.99 22.23 15.14
N PHE A 451 2.76 22.51 13.86
CA PHE A 451 2.01 21.59 13.01
C PHE A 451 2.73 20.24 12.80
N PRO A 452 4.00 20.20 12.34
CA PRO A 452 4.70 18.94 12.13
C PRO A 452 5.14 18.23 13.41
N VAL A 453 5.35 18.96 14.53
CA VAL A 453 5.81 18.38 15.79
C VAL A 453 4.66 18.15 16.78
N PHE A 454 3.77 19.10 17.01
CA PHE A 454 2.69 18.95 18.00
C PHE A 454 1.37 18.43 17.41
N GLY A 455 0.89 19.01 16.31
CA GLY A 455 -0.36 18.58 15.65
C GLY A 455 -0.27 17.15 15.12
N ARG A 456 0.76 16.89 14.33
CA ARG A 456 1.00 15.58 13.73
C ARG A 456 1.48 14.51 14.73
N LEU A 457 2.40 14.84 15.65
CA LEU A 457 2.99 13.83 16.54
C LEU A 457 2.24 13.65 17.85
N PHE A 458 1.76 14.71 18.49
CA PHE A 458 1.09 14.57 19.78
C PHE A 458 -0.40 14.38 19.63
N LEU A 459 -1.04 15.22 18.81
CA LEU A 459 -2.50 15.19 18.72
C LEU A 459 -2.99 13.99 17.91
N TRP A 460 -2.54 13.84 16.66
CA TRP A 460 -2.99 12.78 15.75
C TRP A 460 -2.51 11.37 16.15
N THR A 461 -1.22 11.22 16.44
CA THR A 461 -0.63 9.89 16.73
C THR A 461 -1.19 9.30 18.02
N PHE A 462 -1.33 10.09 19.09
CA PHE A 462 -1.94 9.60 20.32
C PHE A 462 -3.47 9.41 20.19
N ALA A 463 -4.16 10.21 19.37
CA ALA A 463 -5.58 9.97 19.04
C ALA A 463 -5.76 8.57 18.46
N LEU A 464 -4.95 8.23 17.46
CA LEU A 464 -5.04 6.96 16.76
C LEU A 464 -4.57 5.80 17.62
N ALA A 465 -3.50 5.97 18.38
CA ALA A 465 -3.07 4.97 19.34
C ALA A 465 -4.20 4.66 20.35
N PHE A 466 -4.93 5.70 20.78
CA PHE A 466 -6.10 5.54 21.62
C PHE A 466 -7.25 4.82 20.90
N VAL A 467 -7.60 5.21 19.66
CA VAL A 467 -8.62 4.52 18.84
C VAL A 467 -8.30 3.03 18.72
N VAL A 468 -7.06 2.70 18.35
CA VAL A 468 -6.59 1.31 18.23
C VAL A 468 -6.72 0.59 19.58
N SER A 469 -6.39 1.24 20.69
CA SER A 469 -6.52 0.65 22.03
C SER A 469 -7.96 0.34 22.44
N VAL A 470 -8.91 1.21 22.08
CA VAL A 470 -10.33 1.04 22.38
C VAL A 470 -10.94 -0.06 21.51
N LEU A 471 -10.59 -0.11 20.22
CA LEU A 471 -11.04 -1.16 19.30
C LEU A 471 -10.51 -2.55 19.68
N PHE A 472 -9.43 -2.63 20.46
CA PHE A 472 -8.81 -3.88 20.89
C PHE A 472 -9.36 -4.45 22.20
N LEU A 473 -10.03 -3.63 23.00
CA LEU A 473 -10.67 -4.12 24.22
C LEU A 473 -11.99 -4.79 23.82
N PRO A 474 -12.25 -6.03 24.28
CA PRO A 474 -13.55 -6.65 24.06
C PRO A 474 -14.65 -5.75 24.63
N LEU A 475 -15.65 -5.46 23.80
CA LEU A 475 -16.86 -4.72 24.15
C LEU A 475 -17.63 -5.40 25.29
#